data_AF-A0A354P118-F1
#
_entry.id   AF-A0A354P118-F1
#
_cell.length_a   1.000
_cell.length_b   1.000
_cell.length_c   1.000
_cell.angle_alpha   90.00
_cell.angle_beta   90.00
_cell.angle_gamma   90.00
#
_symmetry.space_group_name_H-M   'P 1'
#
loop_
_entity.id
_entity.type
_entity.pdbx_description
1 polymer ?
#
loop_
_entity_poly.entity_id
_entity_poly.type
_entity_poly.pdbx_seq_one_letter_code
_entity_poly.pdbx_strand_id
1 'polypeptide(L)'
;MLTTTVVGSRPKPDSLSSRNHDTSGWTVDRDWEFQPEELKAKQGEAIEWAARQQEAIGVDVVSDEEQRCDNYVYYFCRGLDGFDFDNRAVVDKRSG
;
A
#
# COMPACT_ATOMS: atom_id res chain seq x y z
N MET A 1 -11.86 -17.75 24.26
CA MET A 1 -11.31 -17.50 22.92
C MET A 1 -10.46 -16.24 22.98
N LEU A 2 -9.39 -16.16 22.19
CA LEU A 2 -8.54 -14.97 22.09
C LEU A 2 -9.01 -14.14 20.89
N THR A 3 -9.05 -12.81 21.05
CA THR A 3 -9.30 -11.89 19.94
C THR A 3 -8.10 -11.84 19.00
N THR A 4 -8.37 -11.91 17.69
CA THR A 4 -7.39 -12.00 16.62
C THR A 4 -7.52 -10.82 15.65
N THR A 5 -6.39 -10.42 15.09
CA THR A 5 -6.30 -9.41 14.03
C THR A 5 -5.04 -9.63 13.21
N VAL A 6 -4.92 -8.91 12.10
CA VAL A 6 -3.74 -8.87 11.25
C VAL A 6 -3.04 -7.52 11.39
N VAL A 7 -1.74 -7.48 11.13
CA VAL A 7 -0.94 -6.25 11.21
C VAL A 7 -0.41 -5.89 9.83
N GLY A 8 -0.63 -4.64 9.42
CA GLY A 8 -0.01 -4.04 8.25
C GLY A 8 -0.61 -4.48 6.92
N SER A 9 0.27 -4.67 5.93
CA SER A 9 -0.09 -4.85 4.54
C SER A 9 -0.27 -6.31 4.12
N ARG A 10 -1.24 -6.56 3.23
CA ARG A 10 -1.26 -7.75 2.38
C ARG A 10 -0.67 -7.41 1.01
N PRO A 11 -0.03 -8.37 0.31
CA PRO A 11 0.36 -8.18 -1.08
C PRO A 11 -0.84 -7.69 -1.90
N LYS A 12 -0.63 -6.61 -2.65
CA LYS A 12 -1.64 -6.09 -3.58
C LYS A 12 -1.97 -7.19 -4.60
N PRO A 13 -3.24 -7.38 -5.00
CA PRO A 13 -3.58 -8.27 -6.10
C PRO A 13 -2.81 -7.89 -7.36
N ASP A 14 -2.38 -8.88 -8.13
CA ASP A 14 -1.66 -8.62 -9.40
C ASP A 14 -2.51 -7.83 -10.40
N SER A 15 -3.84 -7.88 -10.26
CA SER A 15 -4.75 -7.04 -11.04
C SER A 15 -4.70 -5.56 -10.68
N LEU A 16 -4.20 -5.19 -9.49
CA LEU A 16 -4.14 -3.82 -8.99
C LEU A 16 -2.75 -3.20 -9.18
N SER A 17 -1.70 -3.98 -8.95
CA SER A 17 -0.31 -3.56 -9.09
C SER A 17 0.59 -4.77 -9.26
N SER A 18 1.52 -4.73 -10.20
CA SER A 18 2.49 -5.81 -10.39
C SER A 18 3.33 -6.07 -9.13
N ARG A 19 3.62 -7.35 -8.87
CA ARG A 19 4.51 -7.79 -7.79
C ARG A 19 6.00 -7.53 -8.04
N ASN A 20 6.37 -6.98 -9.20
CA ASN A 20 7.75 -6.64 -9.55
C ASN A 20 8.23 -5.36 -8.87
N HIS A 21 7.59 -4.96 -7.76
CA HIS A 21 7.94 -3.78 -7.02
C HIS A 21 9.33 -3.95 -6.39
N ASP A 22 10.10 -2.88 -6.42
CA ASP A 22 11.46 -2.86 -5.94
C ASP A 22 11.53 -3.13 -4.43
N THR A 23 12.07 -4.29 -4.06
CA THR A 23 12.30 -4.67 -2.66
C THR A 23 13.52 -3.97 -2.06
N SER A 24 14.33 -3.28 -2.86
CA SER A 24 15.52 -2.59 -2.38
C SER A 24 15.21 -1.24 -1.72
N GLY A 25 13.95 -0.79 -1.80
CA GLY A 25 13.44 0.42 -1.16
C GLY A 25 13.85 1.71 -1.88
N TRP A 26 14.38 1.63 -3.10
CA TRP A 26 14.75 2.78 -3.92
C TRP A 26 13.58 3.25 -4.78
N THR A 27 12.70 2.34 -5.22
CA THR A 27 11.46 2.72 -5.89
C THR A 27 10.41 3.08 -4.86
N VAL A 28 10.16 4.38 -4.79
CA VAL A 28 9.29 5.01 -3.81
C VAL A 28 7.84 5.11 -4.27
N ASP A 29 7.62 5.06 -5.57
CA ASP A 29 6.31 5.08 -6.19
C ASP A 29 5.93 3.65 -6.59
N ARG A 30 4.65 3.29 -6.41
CA ARG A 30 4.12 1.99 -6.88
C ARG A 30 3.54 2.16 -8.27
N ASP A 31 3.87 1.22 -9.14
CA ASP A 31 3.23 1.10 -10.44
C ASP A 31 1.84 0.49 -10.26
N TRP A 32 0.82 1.27 -10.61
CA TRP A 32 -0.57 0.87 -10.58
C TRP A 32 -1.03 0.49 -11.99
N GLU A 33 -1.87 -0.55 -12.09
CA GLU A 33 -2.38 -1.02 -13.39
C GLU A 33 -3.50 -0.13 -13.97
N PHE A 34 -4.00 0.84 -13.19
CA PHE A 34 -5.15 1.68 -13.54
C PHE A 34 -4.81 3.17 -13.52
N GLN A 35 -5.50 3.94 -14.36
CA GLN A 35 -5.43 5.41 -14.35
C GLN A 35 -6.05 6.00 -13.07
N PRO A 36 -5.67 7.23 -12.66
CA PRO A 36 -6.11 7.81 -11.39
C PRO A 36 -7.63 7.80 -11.14
N GLU A 37 -8.41 8.08 -12.19
CA GLU A 37 -9.87 8.07 -12.19
C GLU A 37 -10.49 6.70 -11.83
N GLU A 38 -9.87 5.60 -12.24
CA GLU A 38 -10.36 4.24 -11.99
C GLU A 38 -9.67 3.60 -10.77
N LEU A 39 -8.44 4.02 -10.47
CA LEU A 39 -7.59 3.43 -9.45
C LEU A 39 -8.26 3.40 -8.07
N LYS A 40 -8.91 4.49 -7.67
CA LYS A 40 -9.58 4.58 -6.36
C LYS A 40 -10.67 3.52 -6.20
N ALA A 41 -11.43 3.25 -7.27
CA ALA A 41 -12.47 2.22 -7.27
C ALA A 41 -11.84 0.82 -7.16
N LYS A 42 -10.78 0.56 -7.93
CA LYS A 42 -10.06 -0.72 -7.93
C LYS A 42 -9.34 -1.01 -6.62
N GLN A 43 -8.78 -0.01 -5.96
CA GLN A 43 -8.27 -0.14 -4.60
C GLN A 43 -9.41 -0.45 -3.61
N GLY A 44 -10.60 0.15 -3.79
CA GLY A 44 -11.80 -0.18 -3.01
C GLY A 44 -12.22 -1.64 -3.15
N GLU A 45 -12.27 -2.16 -4.38
CA GLU A 45 -12.54 -3.58 -4.66
C GLU A 45 -11.52 -4.50 -3.97
N ALA A 46 -10.23 -4.13 -3.98
CA ALA A 46 -9.19 -4.88 -3.30
C ALA A 46 -9.34 -4.89 -1.76
N ILE A 47 -9.75 -3.76 -1.16
CA ILE A 47 -10.07 -3.68 0.27
C ILE A 47 -11.26 -4.57 0.62
N GLU A 48 -12.33 -4.51 -0.18
CA GLU A 48 -13.51 -5.34 0.07
C GLU A 48 -13.16 -6.83 -0.02
N TRP A 49 -12.36 -7.21 -1.02
CA TRP A 49 -11.86 -8.57 -1.13
C TRP A 49 -11.03 -8.98 0.10
N ALA A 50 -10.08 -8.14 0.53
CA ALA A 50 -9.25 -8.38 1.72
C ALA A 50 -10.09 -8.57 2.99
N ALA A 51 -11.09 -7.70 3.20
CA ALA A 51 -12.00 -7.79 4.34
C ALA A 51 -12.80 -9.11 4.32
N ARG A 52 -13.38 -9.49 3.18
CA ARG A 52 -14.13 -10.75 3.03
C ARG A 52 -13.25 -11.98 3.29
N GLN A 53 -11.97 -11.94 2.93
CA GLN A 53 -11.04 -13.03 3.24
C GLN A 53 -10.77 -13.15 4.75
N GLN A 54 -10.59 -12.03 5.45
CA GLN A 54 -10.41 -12.00 6.90
C GLN A 54 -11.66 -12.51 7.63
N GLU A 55 -12.85 -12.09 7.20
CA GLU A 55 -14.13 -12.60 7.72
C GLU A 55 -14.27 -14.12 7.52
N ALA A 56 -13.92 -14.63 6.32
CA ALA A 56 -14.04 -16.04 5.99
C ALA A 56 -13.13 -16.95 6.82
N ILE A 57 -11.98 -16.45 7.29
CA ILE A 57 -11.06 -17.19 8.16
C ILE A 57 -11.27 -16.91 9.65
N GLY A 58 -12.25 -16.07 9.99
CA GLY A 58 -12.64 -15.79 11.37
C GLY A 58 -11.73 -14.80 12.11
N VAL A 59 -11.14 -13.82 11.42
CA VAL A 59 -10.45 -12.68 12.08
C VAL A 59 -11.47 -11.80 12.80
N ASP A 60 -11.23 -11.52 14.09
CA ASP A 60 -12.19 -10.75 14.91
C ASP A 60 -12.18 -9.25 14.60
N VAL A 61 -11.00 -8.67 14.32
CA VAL A 61 -10.85 -7.25 13.96
C VAL A 61 -10.24 -7.15 12.57
N VAL A 62 -11.07 -6.78 11.60
CA VAL A 62 -10.72 -6.66 10.18
C VAL A 62 -9.97 -5.36 9.91
N SER A 63 -8.95 -5.41 9.05
CA SER A 63 -8.25 -4.22 8.51
C SER A 63 -8.38 -4.11 6.99
N ASP A 64 -8.01 -2.96 6.44
CA ASP A 64 -7.98 -2.73 4.99
C ASP A 64 -6.73 -3.31 4.31
N GLU A 65 -5.82 -3.92 5.08
CA GLU A 65 -4.55 -4.50 4.65
C GLU A 65 -3.73 -3.59 3.72
N GLU A 66 -3.84 -2.27 3.95
CA GLU A 66 -3.12 -1.19 3.27
C GLU A 66 -3.28 -1.17 1.74
N GLN A 67 -4.38 -1.66 1.16
CA GLN A 67 -4.51 -1.82 -0.31
C GLN A 67 -4.36 -0.52 -1.14
N ARG A 68 -4.52 0.66 -0.50
CA ARG A 68 -4.29 1.98 -1.13
C ARG A 68 -2.89 2.53 -0.95
N CYS A 69 -2.15 2.01 0.02
CA CYS A 69 -0.83 2.49 0.38
C CYS A 69 0.20 1.86 -0.56
N ASP A 70 0.96 2.71 -1.23
CA ASP A 70 2.11 2.31 -2.02
C ASP A 70 3.37 2.20 -1.18
N ASN A 71 3.58 3.19 -0.31
CA ASN A 71 4.68 3.29 0.64
C ASN A 71 4.19 3.96 1.94
N TYR A 72 4.47 3.35 3.09
CA TYR A 72 3.99 3.81 4.39
C TYR A 72 4.31 5.27 4.71
N VAL A 73 5.53 5.73 4.41
CA VAL A 73 5.95 7.11 4.70
C VAL A 73 5.41 8.06 3.64
N TYR A 74 5.55 7.72 2.37
CA TYR A 74 5.26 8.65 1.29
C TYR A 74 3.77 8.85 1.07
N TYR A 75 2.97 7.80 1.27
CA TYR A 75 1.51 7.92 1.26
C TYR A 75 1.03 9.00 2.24
N PHE A 76 1.62 9.04 3.44
CA PHE A 76 1.32 10.07 4.43
C PHE A 76 1.85 11.45 4.02
N CYS A 77 3.13 11.53 3.63
CA CYS A 77 3.77 12.79 3.26
C CYS A 77 3.13 13.48 2.03
N ARG A 78 2.54 12.72 1.09
CA ARG A 78 1.81 13.29 -0.06
C ARG A 78 0.54 14.05 0.35
N GLY A 79 0.02 13.81 1.55
CA GLY A 79 -1.10 14.57 2.10
C GLY A 79 -0.69 15.86 2.82
N LEU A 80 0.61 16.17 2.89
CA LEU A 80 1.15 17.31 3.62
C LEU A 80 1.78 18.33 2.66
N ASP A 81 1.59 19.61 2.99
CA ASP A 81 2.33 20.69 2.33
C ASP A 81 3.82 20.66 2.71
N GLY A 82 4.68 21.13 1.81
CA GLY A 82 6.12 21.28 2.05
C GLY A 82 7.00 20.11 1.63
N PHE A 83 6.43 19.03 1.08
CA PHE A 83 7.18 17.96 0.41
C PHE A 83 7.12 18.12 -1.11
N ASP A 84 8.30 18.15 -1.76
CA ASP A 84 8.42 18.11 -3.23
C ASP A 84 8.76 16.69 -3.68
N PHE A 85 7.80 16.03 -4.33
CA PHE A 85 7.97 14.67 -4.87
C PHE A 85 8.42 14.64 -6.34
N ASP A 86 8.38 15.79 -7.02
CA ASP A 86 8.78 15.93 -8.42
C ASP A 86 10.30 16.17 -8.51
N ASN A 87 10.87 16.94 -7.57
CA ASN A 87 12.30 17.25 -7.50
C ASN A 87 12.98 16.61 -6.28
N ARG A 88 13.10 15.29 -6.29
CA ARG A 88 13.73 14.53 -5.20
C ARG A 88 15.25 14.72 -5.17
N ALA A 89 15.79 15.02 -3.99
CA ALA A 89 17.23 15.03 -3.78
C ALA A 89 17.79 13.59 -3.73
N VAL A 90 18.94 13.37 -4.36
CA VAL A 90 19.68 12.11 -4.22
C VAL A 90 20.58 12.21 -3.00
N VAL A 91 20.37 11.32 -2.03
CA VAL A 91 21.21 11.23 -0.83
C VAL A 91 22.02 9.96 -0.93
N ASP A 92 23.35 10.09 -1.01
CA ASP A 92 24.24 8.94 -0.87
C ASP A 92 24.08 8.35 0.53
N LYS A 93 23.87 7.03 0.59
CA LYS A 93 23.78 6.31 1.87
C LYS A 93 25.02 6.63 2.69
N ARG A 94 24.83 7.16 3.89
CA ARG A 94 25.84 7.02 4.94
C ARG A 94 25.78 5.56 5.39
N SER A 95 26.65 4.75 4.82
CA SER A 95 27.01 3.45 5.40
C SER A 95 27.40 3.72 6.86
N GLY A 96 26.66 3.14 7.79
CA GLY A 96 27.00 3.20 9.22
C GLY A 96 28.38 2.60 9.49
#